data_AF-A0A8R7QAX1-F1
#
_entry.id   AF-A0A8R7QAX1-F1
#
_cell.length_a   1.000
_cell.length_b   1.000
_cell.length_c   1.000
_cell.angle_alpha   90.00
_cell.angle_beta   90.00
_cell.angle_gamma   90.00
#
_symmetry.space_group_name_H-M   'P 1'
#
loop_
_entity.id
_entity.type
_entity.pdbx_description
1 polymer ?
#
loop_
_entity_poly.entity_id
_entity_poly.type
_entity_poly.pdbx_seq_one_letter_code
_entity_poly.pdbx_strand_id
1 'polypeptide(L)'
;ALYSLDAFFRNAAEKKTAGAQQEEPSPPAVATVAAADSLLANLFAGVSAVKAAYTQLKLAQFPYDAEAIQSADAAVVAELTKLSDTKRRFLKDPTGAAREAAAAGNTALSTHAEEQRHLLKTYQITARKLEAELRAKDAELDRAKGSLDADNISSSFLFCV
;
A
#
# COMPACT_ATOMS: atom_id res chain seq x y z
N ALA A 1 -17.95 -4.28 -19.19
CA ALA A 1 -16.76 -5.06 -19.55
C ALA A 1 -16.09 -5.52 -18.25
N LEU A 2 -16.45 -6.71 -17.78
CA LEU A 2 -15.82 -7.35 -16.62
C LEU A 2 -14.76 -8.29 -17.16
N TYR A 3 -13.49 -7.92 -17.05
CA TYR A 3 -12.39 -8.83 -17.39
C TYR A 3 -12.29 -9.88 -16.29
N SER A 4 -12.89 -11.03 -16.53
CA SER A 4 -12.82 -12.21 -15.66
C SER A 4 -11.39 -12.77 -15.70
N LEU A 5 -10.64 -12.47 -14.66
CA LEU A 5 -9.35 -13.07 -14.35
C LEU A 5 -9.46 -14.61 -14.24
N ASP A 6 -10.66 -15.14 -13.99
CA ASP A 6 -10.95 -16.58 -13.84
C ASP A 6 -10.80 -17.39 -15.13
N ALA A 7 -10.79 -16.73 -16.29
CA ALA A 7 -10.58 -17.40 -17.58
C ALA A 7 -9.12 -17.85 -17.75
N PHE A 8 -8.17 -17.16 -17.12
CA PHE A 8 -6.74 -17.47 -17.26
C PHE A 8 -6.34 -18.74 -16.51
N PHE A 9 -7.01 -19.06 -15.39
CA PHE A 9 -6.63 -20.18 -14.51
C PHE A 9 -7.30 -21.52 -14.82
N ARG A 10 -8.33 -21.55 -15.68
CA ARG A 10 -9.17 -22.75 -15.85
C ARG A 10 -8.62 -23.83 -16.78
N ASN A 11 -7.52 -23.57 -17.50
CA ASN A 11 -7.01 -24.46 -18.55
C ASN A 11 -6.12 -25.62 -18.04
N ALA A 12 -5.88 -25.74 -16.74
CA ALA A 12 -4.96 -26.75 -16.17
C ALA A 12 -5.63 -27.98 -15.54
N ALA A 13 -6.96 -28.00 -15.41
CA ALA A 13 -7.67 -29.05 -14.66
C ALA A 13 -8.13 -30.26 -15.50
N GLU A 14 -8.00 -30.21 -16.83
CA GLU A 14 -8.48 -31.29 -17.71
C GLU A 14 -7.31 -32.05 -18.36
N LYS A 15 -6.63 -32.90 -17.56
CA LYS A 15 -6.21 -34.24 -18.01
C LYS A 15 -5.60 -35.05 -16.86
N LYS A 16 -6.36 -36.04 -16.39
CA LYS A 16 -6.07 -37.49 -16.49
C LYS A 16 -6.49 -38.23 -15.22
N THR A 17 -7.51 -39.07 -15.38
CA THR A 17 -8.00 -40.05 -14.42
C THR A 17 -7.16 -41.34 -14.43
N ALA A 18 -7.11 -41.97 -13.24
CA ALA A 18 -6.91 -43.39 -12.92
C ALA A 18 -5.49 -44.00 -12.84
N GLY A 19 -5.15 -44.50 -11.62
CA GLY A 19 -4.39 -45.74 -11.45
C GLY A 19 -3.35 -45.82 -10.30
N ALA A 20 -3.73 -46.48 -9.20
CA ALA A 20 -2.93 -47.28 -8.24
C ALA A 20 -1.84 -46.66 -7.33
N GLN A 21 -1.89 -47.09 -6.06
CA GLN A 21 -1.01 -46.75 -4.92
C GLN A 21 0.35 -47.48 -4.99
N GLN A 22 1.45 -46.79 -4.63
CA GLN A 22 2.56 -47.29 -3.79
C GLN A 22 3.63 -46.19 -3.55
N GLU A 23 3.85 -45.87 -2.26
CA GLU A 23 5.06 -45.30 -1.59
C GLU A 23 5.92 -44.24 -2.33
N GLU A 24 5.83 -42.94 -1.99
CA GLU A 24 6.59 -41.86 -2.69
C GLU A 24 6.83 -40.57 -1.85
N PRO A 25 7.94 -39.83 -2.05
CA PRO A 25 8.26 -38.57 -1.37
C PRO A 25 7.32 -37.43 -1.81
N SER A 26 7.11 -36.44 -0.93
CA SER A 26 6.16 -35.33 -1.15
C SER A 26 6.37 -34.57 -2.48
N PRO A 27 5.29 -34.15 -3.19
CA PRO A 27 5.38 -33.78 -4.59
C PRO A 27 6.00 -32.38 -4.82
N PRO A 28 6.74 -32.18 -5.93
CA PRO A 28 7.38 -30.91 -6.29
C PRO A 28 6.39 -29.74 -6.52
N ALA A 29 5.10 -30.03 -6.72
CA ALA A 29 4.08 -29.02 -7.06
C ALA A 29 3.70 -28.09 -5.89
N VAL A 30 3.69 -28.57 -4.64
CA VAL A 30 3.27 -27.76 -3.49
C VAL A 30 4.33 -26.71 -3.14
N ALA A 31 5.61 -27.07 -3.24
CA ALA A 31 6.72 -26.15 -3.04
C ALA A 31 6.76 -25.03 -4.10
N THR A 32 6.35 -25.33 -5.34
CA THR A 32 6.27 -24.32 -6.40
C THR A 32 5.15 -23.32 -6.19
N VAL A 33 4.01 -23.73 -5.63
CA VAL A 33 2.89 -22.81 -5.33
C VAL A 33 3.24 -21.89 -4.18
N ALA A 34 3.76 -22.41 -3.06
CA ALA A 34 4.19 -21.59 -1.93
C ALA A 34 5.31 -20.58 -2.29
N ALA A 35 6.20 -20.98 -3.20
CA ALA A 35 7.23 -20.11 -3.75
C ALA A 35 6.66 -18.98 -4.61
N ALA A 36 5.65 -19.28 -5.44
CA ALA A 36 4.94 -18.28 -6.21
C ALA A 36 4.15 -17.31 -5.31
N ASP A 37 3.52 -17.80 -4.24
CA ASP A 37 2.79 -16.99 -3.27
C ASP A 37 3.71 -16.04 -2.51
N SER A 38 4.91 -16.50 -2.11
CA SER A 38 5.92 -15.63 -1.49
C SER A 38 6.40 -14.54 -2.46
N LEU A 39 6.63 -14.88 -3.73
CA LEU A 39 6.98 -13.88 -4.74
C LEU A 39 5.86 -12.84 -4.92
N LEU A 40 4.61 -13.28 -4.99
CA LEU A 40 3.46 -12.39 -5.10
C LEU A 40 3.30 -11.48 -3.88
N ALA A 41 3.46 -12.04 -2.67
CA ALA A 41 3.39 -11.27 -1.44
C ALA A 41 4.53 -10.24 -1.34
N ASN A 42 5.73 -10.55 -1.81
CA ASN A 42 6.83 -9.58 -1.93
C ASN A 42 6.48 -8.43 -2.88
N LEU A 43 5.80 -8.70 -4.01
CA LEU A 43 5.35 -7.65 -4.93
C LEU A 43 4.33 -6.72 -4.28
N PHE A 44 3.33 -7.26 -3.59
CA PHE A 44 2.35 -6.43 -2.86
C PHE A 44 2.99 -5.62 -1.73
N ALA A 45 3.92 -6.21 -0.97
CA ALA A 45 4.70 -5.50 0.03
C ALA A 45 5.50 -4.33 -0.58
N GLY A 46 6.17 -4.55 -1.73
CA GLY A 46 6.92 -3.50 -2.41
C GLY A 46 6.03 -2.39 -2.98
N VAL A 47 4.90 -2.73 -3.62
CA VAL A 47 3.96 -1.73 -4.16
C VAL A 47 3.33 -0.90 -3.04
N SER A 48 2.96 -1.54 -1.93
CA SER A 48 2.43 -0.84 -0.75
C SER A 48 3.48 0.04 -0.09
N ALA A 49 4.75 -0.38 -0.05
CA ALA A 49 5.87 0.44 0.41
C ALA A 49 6.04 1.71 -0.44
N VAL A 50 6.02 1.58 -1.77
CA VAL A 50 6.06 2.73 -2.70
C VAL A 50 4.89 3.67 -2.44
N LYS A 51 3.67 3.14 -2.28
CA LYS A 51 2.48 3.95 -1.98
C LYS A 51 2.67 4.73 -0.68
N ALA A 52 3.15 4.07 0.36
CA ALA A 52 3.39 4.70 1.65
C ALA A 52 4.45 5.81 1.54
N ALA A 53 5.60 5.54 0.92
CA ALA A 53 6.66 6.53 0.71
C ALA A 53 6.16 7.74 -0.11
N TYR A 54 5.35 7.50 -1.15
CA TYR A 54 4.76 8.57 -1.95
C TYR A 54 3.78 9.43 -1.15
N THR A 55 2.96 8.83 -0.28
CA THR A 55 2.09 9.62 0.59
C THR A 55 2.87 10.47 1.59
N GLN A 56 4.01 9.99 2.09
CA GLN A 56 4.92 10.79 2.91
C GLN A 56 5.51 11.95 2.12
N LEU A 57 5.93 11.72 0.87
CA LEU A 57 6.42 12.76 -0.02
C LEU A 57 5.36 13.84 -0.27
N LYS A 58 4.09 13.45 -0.40
CA LYS A 58 2.97 14.40 -0.55
C LYS A 58 2.70 15.19 0.72
N LEU A 59 2.86 14.57 1.89
CA LEU A 59 2.69 15.24 3.18
C LEU A 59 3.77 16.30 3.41
N ALA A 60 5.02 15.99 3.09
CA ALA A 60 6.17 16.88 3.27
C ALA A 60 6.15 18.13 2.37
N GLN A 61 5.24 18.19 1.40
CA GLN A 61 5.07 19.38 0.55
C GLN A 61 4.28 20.49 1.26
N PHE A 62 3.45 20.15 2.25
CA PHE A 62 2.56 21.12 2.90
C PHE A 62 2.36 20.80 4.40
N PRO A 63 3.01 21.56 5.31
CA PRO A 63 3.96 22.65 5.04
C PRO A 63 5.25 22.12 4.39
N TYR A 64 5.95 22.98 3.63
CA TYR A 64 7.15 22.59 2.90
C TYR A 64 8.29 22.20 3.85
N ASP A 65 8.78 20.96 3.73
CA ASP A 65 9.90 20.40 4.48
C ASP A 65 10.88 19.74 3.51
N ALA A 66 12.00 20.42 3.23
CA ALA A 66 12.98 19.97 2.25
C ALA A 66 13.67 18.64 2.65
N GLU A 67 13.97 18.46 3.94
CA GLU A 67 14.63 17.25 4.43
C GLU A 67 13.68 16.04 4.35
N ALA A 68 12.42 16.23 4.77
CA ALA A 68 11.41 15.18 4.66
C ALA A 68 11.07 14.84 3.21
N ILE A 69 11.04 15.83 2.31
CA ILE A 69 10.89 15.61 0.86
C ILE A 69 12.04 14.75 0.33
N GLN A 70 13.30 15.12 0.63
CA GLN A 70 14.47 14.40 0.14
C GLN A 70 14.50 12.96 0.67
N SER A 71 14.21 12.78 1.97
CA SER A 71 14.14 11.44 2.57
C SER A 71 13.03 10.59 1.97
N ALA A 72 11.84 11.16 1.74
CA ALA A 72 10.72 10.43 1.16
C ALA A 72 10.97 10.07 -0.31
N ASP A 73 11.58 10.97 -1.09
CA ASP A 73 11.96 10.71 -2.48
C ASP A 73 13.01 9.59 -2.57
N ALA A 74 14.05 9.64 -1.74
CA ALA A 74 15.03 8.57 -1.64
C ALA A 74 14.40 7.21 -1.30
N ALA A 75 13.39 7.19 -0.42
CA ALA A 75 12.64 5.98 -0.10
C ALA A 75 11.82 5.47 -1.29
N VAL A 76 11.16 6.35 -2.04
CA VAL A 76 10.43 5.97 -3.27
C VAL A 76 11.38 5.35 -4.29
N VAL A 77 12.53 5.98 -4.53
CA VAL A 77 13.56 5.48 -5.46
C VAL A 77 14.09 4.12 -5.00
N ALA A 78 14.38 3.95 -3.72
CA ALA A 78 14.85 2.69 -3.16
C ALA A 78 13.83 1.55 -3.37
N GLU A 79 12.55 1.78 -3.08
CA GLU A 79 11.52 0.75 -3.27
C GLU A 79 11.26 0.44 -4.76
N LEU A 80 11.26 1.45 -5.63
CA LEU A 80 11.17 1.23 -7.08
C LEU A 80 12.37 0.46 -7.63
N THR A 81 13.56 0.70 -7.08
CA THR A 81 14.78 -0.05 -7.45
C THR A 81 14.65 -1.52 -7.06
N LYS A 82 14.18 -1.82 -5.84
CA LYS A 82 13.91 -3.20 -5.39
C LYS A 82 12.90 -3.92 -6.28
N LEU A 83 11.80 -3.24 -6.64
CA LEU A 83 10.79 -3.80 -7.55
C LEU A 83 11.35 -4.05 -8.95
N SER A 84 12.18 -3.15 -9.46
CA SER A 84 12.88 -3.30 -10.75
C SER A 84 13.81 -4.52 -10.74
N ASP A 85 14.57 -4.71 -9.67
CA ASP A 85 15.44 -5.87 -9.51
C ASP A 85 14.65 -7.17 -9.43
N THR A 86 13.54 -7.17 -8.69
CA THR A 86 12.63 -8.33 -8.58
C THR A 86 12.08 -8.71 -9.95
N LYS A 87 11.61 -7.71 -10.72
CA LYS A 87 11.15 -7.90 -12.11
C LYS A 87 12.27 -8.48 -12.98
N ARG A 88 13.48 -7.92 -12.91
CA ARG A 88 14.63 -8.37 -13.72
C ARG A 88 15.01 -9.81 -13.41
N ARG A 89 15.01 -10.21 -12.13
CA ARG A 89 15.29 -11.59 -11.71
C ARG A 89 14.22 -12.55 -12.19
N PHE A 90 12.94 -12.18 -12.02
CA PHE A 90 11.81 -12.99 -12.49
C PHE A 90 11.86 -13.21 -14.00
N LEU A 91 12.17 -12.18 -14.80
CA LEU A 91 12.29 -12.31 -16.25
C LEU A 91 13.47 -13.20 -16.68
N LYS A 92 14.53 -13.28 -15.88
CA LYS A 92 15.72 -14.10 -16.16
C LYS A 92 15.50 -15.57 -15.78
N ASP A 93 14.95 -15.81 -14.59
CA ASP A 93 14.62 -17.15 -14.08
C ASP A 93 13.42 -17.05 -13.12
N PRO A 94 12.20 -17.32 -13.61
CA PRO A 94 11.00 -17.30 -12.78
C PRO A 94 11.04 -18.30 -11.62
N THR A 95 11.64 -19.46 -11.85
CA THR A 95 11.67 -20.55 -10.87
C THR A 95 12.69 -20.30 -9.77
N GLY A 96 13.86 -19.76 -10.12
CA GLY A 96 14.87 -19.30 -9.19
C GLY A 96 14.37 -18.13 -8.36
N ALA A 97 13.74 -17.13 -8.99
CA ALA A 97 13.17 -15.98 -8.30
C ALA A 97 12.09 -16.36 -7.27
N ALA A 98 11.21 -17.32 -7.61
CA ALA A 98 10.21 -17.83 -6.66
C ALA A 98 10.86 -18.58 -5.48
N ARG A 99 11.89 -19.39 -5.73
CA ARG A 99 12.63 -20.07 -4.65
C ARG A 99 13.39 -19.09 -3.76
N GLU A 100 14.05 -18.08 -4.35
CA GLU A 100 14.75 -17.03 -3.59
C GLU A 100 13.79 -16.28 -2.67
N ALA A 101 12.60 -15.91 -3.19
CA ALA A 101 11.55 -15.27 -2.41
C ALA A 101 11.14 -16.12 -1.19
N ALA A 102 10.98 -17.44 -1.37
CA ALA A 102 10.64 -18.36 -0.29
C ALA A 102 11.81 -18.64 0.68
N ALA A 103 13.05 -18.61 0.21
CA ALA A 103 14.24 -18.96 0.99
C ALA A 103 14.78 -17.81 1.86
N ALA A 104 14.48 -16.55 1.50
CA ALA A 104 15.05 -15.36 2.14
C ALA A 104 14.53 -15.07 3.57
N GLY A 105 13.92 -16.04 4.28
CA GLY A 105 13.20 -15.80 5.54
C GLY A 105 11.90 -15.00 5.37
N ASN A 106 11.62 -14.54 4.15
CA ASN A 106 10.38 -13.91 3.72
C ASN A 106 9.31 -14.97 3.47
N THR A 107 8.82 -15.56 4.55
CA THR A 107 7.60 -16.36 4.47
C THR A 107 6.48 -15.47 3.92
N ALA A 108 5.59 -16.04 3.11
CA ALA A 108 4.48 -15.28 2.50
C ALA A 108 3.67 -14.48 3.55
N LEU A 109 3.58 -15.01 4.78
CA LEU A 109 2.97 -14.33 5.92
C LEU A 109 3.75 -13.09 6.39
N SER A 110 5.08 -13.17 6.49
CA SER A 110 5.90 -12.01 6.89
C SER A 110 5.81 -10.88 5.87
N THR A 111 5.87 -11.22 4.58
CA THR A 111 5.74 -10.23 3.50
C THR A 111 4.35 -9.63 3.45
N HIS A 112 3.32 -10.43 3.72
CA HIS A 112 1.96 -9.93 3.84
C HIS A 112 1.79 -9.02 5.08
N ALA A 113 2.43 -9.33 6.20
CA ALA A 113 2.43 -8.44 7.36
C ALA A 113 3.09 -7.09 7.05
N GLU A 114 4.18 -7.08 6.29
CA GLU A 114 4.81 -5.84 5.80
C GLU A 114 3.88 -5.05 4.87
N GLU A 115 3.17 -5.73 3.95
CA GLU A 115 2.14 -5.09 3.14
C GLU A 115 1.08 -4.39 4.01
N GLN A 116 0.52 -5.10 5.00
CA GLN A 116 -0.47 -4.53 5.92
C GLN A 116 0.10 -3.33 6.69
N ARG A 117 1.36 -3.41 7.11
CA ARG A 117 2.05 -2.30 7.78
C ARG A 117 2.14 -1.06 6.90
N HIS A 118 2.49 -1.21 5.63
CA HIS A 118 2.56 -0.09 4.69
C HIS A 118 1.17 0.52 4.40
N LEU A 119 0.14 -0.33 4.28
CA LEU A 119 -1.24 0.11 4.14
C LEU A 119 -1.70 0.92 5.36
N LEU A 120 -1.47 0.41 6.57
CA LEU A 120 -1.77 1.11 7.83
C LEU A 120 -1.05 2.46 7.90
N LYS A 121 0.23 2.52 7.52
CA LYS A 121 0.99 3.78 7.46
C LYS A 121 0.31 4.79 6.54
N THR A 122 -0.14 4.35 5.36
CA THR A 122 -0.87 5.20 4.41
C THR A 122 -2.16 5.72 5.02
N TYR A 123 -2.97 4.85 5.64
CA TYR A 123 -4.23 5.24 6.26
C TYR A 123 -4.03 6.22 7.42
N GLN A 124 -3.03 5.99 8.26
CA GLN A 124 -2.68 6.89 9.36
C GLN A 124 -2.30 8.28 8.85
N ILE A 125 -1.52 8.37 7.78
CA ILE A 125 -1.16 9.65 7.16
C ILE A 125 -2.41 10.37 6.66
N THR A 126 -3.29 9.66 5.94
CA THR A 126 -4.51 10.28 5.41
C THR A 126 -5.50 10.69 6.51
N ALA A 127 -5.63 9.91 7.58
CA ALA A 127 -6.49 10.24 8.71
C ALA A 127 -5.99 11.52 9.41
N ARG A 128 -4.69 11.61 9.70
CA ARG A 128 -4.09 12.83 10.29
C ARG A 128 -4.30 14.07 9.43
N LYS A 129 -4.20 13.92 8.10
CA LYS A 129 -4.47 15.03 7.17
C LYS A 129 -5.93 15.50 7.27
N LEU A 130 -6.89 14.57 7.22
CA LEU A 130 -8.31 14.90 7.33
C LEU A 130 -8.67 15.51 8.69
N GLU A 131 -8.08 15.00 9.78
CA GLU A 131 -8.23 15.57 11.12
C GLU A 131 -7.74 17.03 11.18
N ALA A 132 -6.60 17.34 10.54
CA ALA A 132 -6.08 18.70 10.48
C ALA A 132 -6.99 19.63 9.64
N GLU A 133 -7.50 19.15 8.50
CA GLU A 133 -8.45 19.88 7.67
C GLU A 133 -9.77 20.17 8.40
N LEU A 134 -10.27 19.18 9.16
CA LEU A 134 -11.48 19.35 9.98
C LEU A 134 -11.29 20.45 11.03
N ARG A 135 -10.18 20.40 11.79
CA ARG A 135 -9.87 21.43 12.80
C ARG A 135 -9.72 22.82 12.19
N ALA A 136 -9.13 22.92 11.00
CA ALA A 136 -9.02 24.20 10.29
C ALA A 136 -10.41 24.75 9.92
N LYS A 137 -11.32 23.88 9.45
CA LYS A 137 -12.70 24.27 9.12
C LYS A 137 -13.51 24.65 10.35
N ASP A 138 -13.34 23.96 11.47
CA ASP A 138 -14.00 24.32 12.73
C ASP A 138 -13.54 25.72 13.20
N ALA A 139 -12.25 26.02 13.13
CA ALA A 139 -11.71 27.34 13.47
C ALA A 139 -12.17 28.46 12.51
N GLU A 140 -12.42 28.15 11.24
CA GLU A 140 -13.04 29.09 10.28
C GLU A 140 -14.51 29.35 10.64
N LEU A 141 -15.27 28.30 10.95
CA LEU A 141 -16.67 28.41 11.38
C LEU A 141 -16.81 29.24 12.65
N ASP A 142 -15.96 29.00 13.65
CA ASP A 142 -16.00 29.75 14.91
C ASP A 142 -15.65 31.22 14.71
N ARG A 143 -14.69 31.53 13.82
CA ARG A 143 -14.42 32.93 13.42
C ARG A 143 -15.62 33.58 12.75
N ALA A 144 -16.24 32.89 11.79
CA ALA A 144 -17.37 33.42 11.05
C ALA A 144 -18.58 33.67 11.96
N LYS A 145 -18.85 32.77 12.92
CA LYS A 145 -19.88 32.99 13.95
C LYS A 145 -19.55 34.21 14.81
N GLY A 146 -18.31 34.31 15.30
CA GLY A 146 -17.88 35.44 16.11
C GLY A 146 -18.00 36.80 15.40
N SER A 147 -17.74 36.87 14.09
CA SER A 147 -17.94 38.12 13.33
C SER A 147 -19.41 38.50 13.21
N LEU A 148 -20.29 37.51 12.96
CA LEU A 148 -21.73 37.77 12.88
C LEU A 148 -22.31 38.23 14.22
N ASP A 149 -21.85 37.65 15.33
CA ASP A 149 -22.27 38.06 16.66
C ASP A 149 -21.79 39.47 16.98
N ALA A 150 -20.54 39.82 16.62
CA ALA A 150 -20.00 41.16 16.79
C ALA A 150 -20.76 42.21 15.96
N ASP A 151 -21.09 41.91 14.71
CA ASP A 151 -21.86 42.79 13.83
C ASP A 151 -23.28 43.01 14.36
N ASN A 152 -23.92 41.96 14.89
CA ASN A 152 -25.25 42.05 15.51
C ASN A 152 -25.22 42.94 16.76
N ILE A 153 -24.22 42.75 17.63
CA ILE A 153 -24.02 43.59 18.83
C ILE A 153 -23.79 45.04 18.42
N SER A 154 -22.94 45.29 17.42
CA SER A 154 -22.68 46.65 16.91
C SER A 154 -23.94 47.30 16.33
N SER A 155 -24.74 46.55 15.57
CA SER A 155 -26.00 47.03 15.00
C SER A 155 -27.04 47.36 16.08
N SER A 156 -27.16 46.49 17.10
CA SER A 156 -28.05 46.73 18.24
C SER A 156 -27.62 47.96 19.05
N PHE A 157 -26.31 48.19 19.23
CA PHE A 157 -25.81 49.40 19.88
C PHE A 157 -26.07 50.66 19.04
N LEU A 158 -25.95 50.57 17.71
CA LEU A 158 -26.22 51.68 16.80
C LEU A 158 -27.71 52.06 16.75
N PHE A 159 -28.61 51.11 17.00
CA PHE A 159 -30.07 51.35 17.00
C PHE A 159 -30.62 51.84 18.36
N CYS A 160 -29.81 51.75 19.43
CA CYS A 160 -30.18 52.19 20.77
C CYS A 160 -29.71 53.61 21.13
N VAL A 161 -28.92 54.27 20.29
CA VAL A 161 -28.46 55.68 20.42
C VAL A 161 -29.22 56.55 19.42
#